data_AF-A0A3N6NPM3-F1
#
_entry.id   AF-A0A3N6NPM3-F1
#
_cell.length_a   1.000
_cell.length_b   1.000
_cell.length_c   1.000
_cell.angle_alpha   90.00
_cell.angle_beta   90.00
_cell.angle_gamma   90.00
#
_symmetry.space_group_name_H-M   'P 1'
#
loop_
_entity.id
_entity.type
_entity.pdbx_description
1 polymer ?
#
loop_
_entity_poly.entity_id
_entity_poly.type
_entity_poly.pdbx_seq_one_letter_code
_entity_poly.pdbx_strand_id
1 'polypeptide(L)' 'MKLAGRWIEHAGFEAGQRVRIAVEHGRLTITAK' A
#
# COMPACT_ATOMS: atom_id res chain seq x y z
N MET A 1 7.59 -16.13 4.65
CA MET A 1 6.34 -15.47 5.12
C MET A 1 6.41 -13.99 4.79
N LYS A 2 5.67 -13.49 3.79
CA LYS A 2 5.58 -12.04 3.49
C LYS A 2 4.38 -11.46 4.25
N LEU A 3 4.57 -11.16 5.53
CA LEU A 3 3.56 -10.42 6.31
C LEU A 3 3.21 -9.08 5.62
N ALA A 4 4.17 -8.54 4.87
CA ALA A 4 4.06 -7.34 4.07
C ALA A 4 3.07 -7.39 2.89
N GLY A 5 2.52 -8.55 2.50
CA GLY A 5 1.50 -8.62 1.45
C GLY A 5 0.07 -8.48 1.99
N ARG A 6 -0.20 -9.12 3.13
CA ARG A 6 -1.55 -9.27 3.67
C ARG A 6 -2.13 -7.96 4.22
N TRP A 7 -1.31 -7.07 4.76
CA TRP A 7 -1.81 -5.78 5.28
C TRP A 7 -2.33 -4.86 4.18
N ILE A 8 -1.85 -5.01 2.94
CA ILE A 8 -2.27 -4.19 1.80
C ILE A 8 -3.73 -4.48 1.44
N GLU A 9 -4.12 -5.77 1.43
CA GLU A 9 -5.50 -6.20 1.24
C GLU A 9 -6.40 -5.71 2.38
N HIS A 10 -5.94 -5.83 3.63
CA HIS A 10 -6.68 -5.30 4.79
C HIS A 10 -6.80 -3.77 4.81
N ALA A 11 -5.88 -3.05 4.16
CA ALA A 11 -5.95 -1.61 3.98
C ALA A 11 -6.90 -1.19 2.84
N GLY A 12 -7.55 -2.17 2.17
CA GLY A 12 -8.50 -1.94 1.09
C GLY A 12 -7.86 -1.83 -0.29
N PHE A 13 -6.61 -2.27 -0.46
CA PHE A 13 -5.96 -2.32 -1.76
C PHE A 13 -6.10 -3.70 -2.41
N GLU A 14 -6.51 -3.71 -3.67
CA GLU A 14 -6.64 -4.92 -4.48
C GLU A 14 -5.31 -5.31 -5.14
N ALA A 15 -5.12 -6.61 -5.36
CA ALA A 15 -3.96 -7.09 -6.11
C ALA A 15 -3.98 -6.54 -7.55
N GLY A 16 -2.86 -5.97 -7.99
CA GLY A 16 -2.77 -5.34 -9.32
C GLY A 16 -3.39 -3.94 -9.40
N GLN A 17 -3.92 -3.39 -8.31
CA GLN A 17 -4.45 -2.02 -8.29
C GLN A 17 -3.35 -0.99 -8.53
N ARG A 18 -3.63 -0.02 -9.42
CA ARG A 18 -2.74 1.12 -9.62
C ARG A 18 -2.95 2.13 -8.49
N VAL A 19 -1.90 2.37 -7.72
CA VAL A 19 -1.90 3.30 -6.59
C VAL A 19 -0.88 4.42 -6.79
N ARG A 20 -1.07 5.52 -6.07
CA ARG A 20 -0.05 6.56 -5.91
C ARG A 20 0.70 6.33 -4.60
N ILE A 21 2.03 6.32 -4.68
CA ILE A 21 2.93 6.21 -3.54
C ILE A 21 3.60 7.56 -3.34
N ALA A 22 3.55 8.08 -2.13
CA ALA A 22 4.32 9.24 -1.69
C ALA A 22 5.22 8.83 -0.52
N VAL A 23 6.49 9.19 -0.59
CA VAL A 23 7.48 8.90 0.45
C VAL A 23 7.98 10.22 1.02
N GLU A 24 7.91 10.33 2.33
CA GLU A 24 8.45 11.44 3.11
C GLU A 24 9.33 10.88 4.23
N HIS A 25 10.02 11.75 4.98
CA HIS A 25 10.93 11.34 6.05
C HIS A 25 10.25 10.42 7.07
N GLY A 26 10.51 9.12 6.98
CA GLY A 26 9.93 8.09 7.85
C GLY A 26 8.47 7.72 7.56
N ARG A 27 7.86 8.24 6.49
CA ARG A 27 6.44 8.04 6.17
C ARG A 27 6.24 7.57 4.73
N LEU A 28 5.49 6.50 4.55
CA LEU A 28 5.04 6.00 3.25
C LEU A 28 3.52 6.08 3.19
N THR A 29 3.00 6.89 2.27
CA THR A 29 1.56 7.07 2.04
C THR A 29 1.18 6.40 0.73
N ILE A 30 0.23 5.47 0.79
CA ILE A 30 -0.35 4.81 -0.39
C ILE A 30 -1.78 5.33 -0.55
N THR A 31 -2.13 5.74 -1.77
CA THR A 31 -3.48 6.23 -2.09
C THR A 31 -4.01 5.53 -3.33
N ALA A 32 -5.23 5.02 -3.24
CA ALA A 32 -6.03 4.60 -4.38
C ALA A 32 -6.68 5.84 -5.00
N LYS A 33 -6.71 5.93 -6.33
CA LYS A 33 -7.53 6.93 -7.04
C LYS A 33 -8.96 6.44 -7.14
#